data_AF-A0A9X7JTG1-F1
#
_entry.id   AF-A0A9X7JTG1-F1
#
_cell.length_a   1.000
_cell.length_b   1.000
_cell.length_c   1.000
_cell.angle_alpha   90.00
_cell.angle_beta   90.00
_cell.angle_gamma   90.00
#
_symmetry.space_group_name_H-M   'P 1'
#
loop_
_entity.id
_entity.type
_entity.pdbx_description
1 polymer ?
#
loop_
_entity_poly.entity_id
_entity_poly.type
_entity_poly.pdbx_seq_one_letter_code
_entity_poly.pdbx_strand_id
1 'polypeptide(L)'
;MTSANDGFVATHTVPAWGADLWNLPDPGPDAEQQPVAELPGGTEVQVVERRPDGWVRLTARGGPQGWTDGRHLEAITPDESVDADAMELVAQLQGALSACSRLLEDVKDGRIDAESFHAQAFRAGLVLRDGEAWMWDFAHGWHRYDGVTLRHVTFEERS
;
A
#
# COMPACT_ATOMS: atom_id res chain seq x y z
N MET A 1 16.00 9.71 17.23
CA MET A 1 14.88 9.58 18.19
C MET A 1 13.94 8.56 17.61
N THR A 2 13.92 7.37 18.21
CA THR A 2 13.26 6.17 17.69
C THR A 2 11.78 6.21 18.06
N SER A 3 10.91 6.12 17.06
CA SER A 3 9.45 6.15 17.20
C SER A 3 8.98 5.07 18.16
N ALA A 4 8.23 5.47 19.19
CA ALA A 4 7.42 4.55 19.98
C ALA A 4 6.30 4.04 19.06
N ASN A 5 6.45 2.82 18.54
CA ASN A 5 5.31 2.10 17.98
C ASN A 5 4.47 1.65 19.19
N ASP A 6 3.32 2.28 19.39
CA ASP A 6 2.53 2.30 20.63
C ASP A 6 1.80 0.98 20.94
N GLY A 7 2.41 -0.17 20.61
CA GLY A 7 1.88 -1.53 20.84
C GLY A 7 0.60 -1.90 20.08
N PHE A 8 -0.08 -0.92 19.47
CA PHE A 8 -1.31 -1.09 18.73
C PHE A 8 -1.05 -1.75 17.37
N VAL A 9 -1.75 -2.85 17.11
CA VAL A 9 -1.78 -3.51 15.79
C VAL A 9 -3.23 -3.57 15.36
N ALA A 10 -3.56 -2.86 14.27
CA ALA A 10 -4.90 -2.92 13.69
C ALA A 10 -5.19 -4.34 13.22
N THR A 11 -6.32 -4.88 13.63
CA THR A 11 -6.73 -6.26 13.26
C THR A 11 -8.05 -6.27 12.50
N HIS A 12 -8.89 -5.27 12.73
CA HIS A 12 -10.20 -5.14 12.12
C HIS A 12 -10.50 -3.67 11.84
N THR A 13 -11.45 -3.45 10.95
CA THR A 13 -12.01 -2.15 10.63
C THR A 13 -13.49 -2.15 11.01
N VAL A 14 -13.95 -1.04 11.57
CA VAL A 14 -15.36 -0.79 11.82
C VAL A 14 -16.08 -0.65 10.48
N PRO A 15 -17.24 -1.31 10.26
CA PRO A 15 -17.97 -1.23 9.00
C PRO A 15 -18.40 0.21 8.69
N ALA A 16 -18.68 0.51 7.42
CA ALA A 16 -18.94 1.88 6.94
C ALA A 16 -20.05 2.64 7.71
N TRP A 17 -20.99 1.92 8.33
CA TRP A 17 -22.08 2.48 9.11
C TRP A 17 -21.76 2.71 10.60
N GLY A 18 -20.54 2.42 11.05
CA GLY A 18 -20.08 2.64 12.43
C GLY A 18 -20.24 1.44 13.36
N ALA A 19 -19.88 1.60 14.63
CA ALA A 19 -20.12 0.60 15.67
C ALA A 19 -20.21 1.23 17.06
N ASP A 20 -21.12 0.72 17.87
CA ASP A 20 -21.25 1.14 19.26
C ASP A 20 -20.28 0.37 20.17
N LEU A 21 -19.70 1.09 21.13
CA LEU A 21 -18.87 0.55 22.20
C LEU A 21 -19.62 0.53 23.52
N TRP A 22 -19.65 -0.62 24.16
CA TRP A 22 -20.36 -0.88 25.41
C TRP A 22 -19.39 -1.17 26.55
N ASN A 23 -19.76 -0.82 27.78
CA ASN A 23 -18.97 -1.17 28.97
C ASN A 23 -19.03 -2.68 29.27
N LEU A 24 -20.16 -3.33 28.97
CA LEU A 24 -20.38 -4.76 29.16
C LEU A 24 -20.85 -5.41 27.86
N PRO A 25 -20.47 -6.67 27.60
CA PRO A 25 -20.98 -7.44 26.48
C PRO A 25 -22.43 -7.90 26.74
N ASP A 26 -23.28 -7.78 25.73
CA ASP A 26 -24.69 -8.21 25.70
C ASP A 26 -25.50 -7.95 26.99
N PRO A 27 -26.06 -6.74 27.15
CA PRO A 27 -26.92 -6.42 28.28
C PRO A 27 -28.17 -7.32 28.42
N GLY A 28 -28.59 -8.02 27.35
CA GLY A 28 -29.93 -8.59 27.23
C GLY A 28 -30.99 -7.51 26.94
N PRO A 29 -32.20 -7.91 26.49
CA PRO A 29 -33.23 -6.98 26.00
C PRO A 29 -33.83 -6.05 27.07
N ASP A 30 -33.71 -6.40 28.34
CA ASP A 30 -34.31 -5.66 29.47
C ASP A 30 -33.33 -4.69 30.16
N ALA A 31 -32.09 -4.60 29.69
CA ALA A 31 -31.08 -3.77 30.33
C ALA A 31 -30.95 -2.41 29.64
N GLU A 32 -31.28 -1.35 30.39
CA GLU A 32 -31.07 0.03 29.99
C GLU A 32 -29.59 0.42 30.07
N GLN A 33 -28.78 -0.08 29.12
CA GLN A 33 -27.40 0.38 28.94
C GLN A 33 -27.35 1.43 27.83
N GLN A 34 -26.40 2.37 27.94
CA GLN A 34 -26.07 3.32 26.88
C GLN A 34 -24.66 3.01 26.36
N PRO A 35 -24.41 3.19 25.06
CA PRO A 35 -23.06 3.08 24.52
C PRO A 35 -22.15 4.14 25.15
N VAL A 36 -20.92 3.72 25.44
CA VAL A 36 -19.87 4.54 26.03
C VAL A 36 -19.22 5.43 24.97
N ALA A 37 -19.19 4.95 23.73
CA ALA A 37 -18.72 5.69 22.57
C ALA A 37 -19.31 5.09 21.29
N GLU A 38 -19.35 5.90 20.25
CA GLU A 38 -19.66 5.47 18.88
C GLU A 38 -18.37 5.58 18.06
N LEU A 39 -18.03 4.52 17.34
CA LEU A 39 -16.89 4.50 16.43
C LEU A 39 -17.36 4.83 15.01
N PRO A 40 -16.73 5.81 14.35
CA PRO A 40 -16.99 6.08 12.94
C PRO A 40 -16.67 4.87 12.05
N GLY A 41 -17.41 4.73 10.94
CA GLY A 41 -17.08 3.73 9.95
C GLY A 41 -15.69 3.93 9.36
N GLY A 42 -14.98 2.83 9.11
CA GLY A 42 -13.58 2.85 8.68
C GLY A 42 -12.56 2.98 9.82
N THR A 43 -13.00 3.07 11.09
CA THR A 43 -12.06 3.14 12.22
C THR A 43 -11.30 1.82 12.37
N GLU A 44 -9.97 1.89 12.35
CA GLU A 44 -9.11 0.73 12.65
C GLU A 44 -9.12 0.42 14.16
N VAL A 45 -9.31 -0.84 14.49
CA VAL A 45 -9.39 -1.33 15.86
C VAL A 45 -8.56 -2.60 16.07
N GLN A 46 -8.07 -2.76 17.28
CA GLN A 46 -7.42 -3.98 17.74
C GLN A 46 -8.41 -4.77 18.59
N VAL A 47 -8.76 -5.98 18.15
CA VAL A 47 -9.53 -6.92 18.98
C VAL A 47 -8.58 -7.54 20.00
N VAL A 48 -8.85 -7.28 21.28
CA VAL A 48 -8.01 -7.75 22.41
C VAL A 48 -8.62 -8.96 23.12
N GLU A 49 -9.92 -9.17 23.00
CA GLU A 49 -10.62 -10.31 23.60
C GLU A 49 -11.80 -10.74 22.72
N ARG A 50 -12.05 -12.04 22.63
CA ARG A 50 -13.22 -12.61 21.94
C ARG A 50 -13.99 -13.53 22.87
N ARG A 51 -15.31 -13.38 22.90
CA ARG A 51 -16.21 -14.28 23.62
C ARG A 51 -16.87 -15.28 22.65
N PRO A 52 -17.23 -16.48 23.13
CA PRO A 52 -17.92 -17.49 22.31
C PRO A 52 -19.29 -17.05 21.78
N ASP A 53 -19.91 -16.04 22.39
CA ASP A 53 -21.21 -15.47 21.99
C ASP A 53 -21.13 -14.47 20.83
N GLY A 54 -19.92 -14.18 20.33
CA GLY A 54 -19.67 -13.26 19.22
C GLY A 54 -19.30 -11.84 19.64
N TRP A 55 -19.36 -11.51 20.94
CA TRP A 55 -18.90 -10.22 21.44
C TRP A 55 -17.38 -10.16 21.51
N VAL A 56 -16.85 -9.00 21.16
CA VAL A 56 -15.40 -8.76 21.21
C VAL A 56 -15.11 -7.49 21.97
N ARG A 57 -14.02 -7.53 22.73
CA ARG A 57 -13.45 -6.34 23.34
C ARG A 57 -12.40 -5.80 22.41
N LEU A 58 -12.48 -4.51 22.10
CA LEU A 58 -11.56 -3.84 21.19
C LEU A 58 -11.02 -2.55 21.80
N THR A 59 -9.90 -2.09 21.27
CA THR A 59 -9.34 -0.76 21.54
C THR A 59 -9.11 -0.04 20.21
N ALA A 60 -9.46 1.24 20.16
CA ALA A 60 -9.08 2.13 19.07
C ALA A 60 -7.73 2.80 19.37
N ARG A 61 -6.95 3.12 18.33
CA ARG A 61 -5.63 3.76 18.49
C ARG A 61 -5.74 5.08 19.28
N GLY A 62 -5.16 5.13 20.48
CA GLY A 62 -5.23 6.30 21.37
C GLY A 62 -6.65 6.68 21.82
N GLY A 63 -7.62 5.78 21.64
CA GLY A 63 -9.04 6.02 21.83
C GLY A 63 -9.67 5.14 22.90
N PRO A 64 -11.01 5.12 23.00
CA PRO A 64 -11.72 4.33 23.99
C PRO A 64 -11.58 2.83 23.75
N GLN A 65 -11.72 2.06 24.82
CA GLN A 65 -11.82 0.60 24.81
C GLN A 65 -13.24 0.20 25.22
N GLY A 66 -13.79 -0.84 24.60
CA GLY A 66 -15.13 -1.32 24.93
C GLY A 66 -15.47 -2.63 24.25
N TRP A 67 -16.70 -3.08 24.47
CA TRP A 67 -17.30 -4.25 23.87
C TRP A 67 -18.15 -3.87 22.67
N THR A 68 -18.10 -4.65 21.60
CA THR A 68 -19.00 -4.52 20.45
C THR A 68 -19.36 -5.90 19.90
N ASP A 69 -20.36 -5.95 19.02
CA ASP A 69 -20.68 -7.16 18.26
C ASP A 69 -19.60 -7.41 17.20
N GLY A 70 -18.71 -8.36 17.47
CA GLY A 70 -17.57 -8.63 16.61
C GLY A 70 -17.93 -9.28 15.27
N ARG A 71 -19.18 -9.70 15.08
CA ARG A 71 -19.66 -10.32 13.83
C ARG A 71 -19.77 -9.31 12.69
N HIS A 72 -19.84 -8.02 13.01
CA HIS A 72 -19.94 -6.95 12.03
C HIS A 72 -18.60 -6.29 11.69
N LEU A 73 -17.53 -6.67 12.39
CA LEU A 73 -16.20 -6.13 12.13
C LEU A 73 -15.57 -6.77 10.89
N GLU A 74 -14.90 -5.96 10.08
CA GLU A 74 -14.19 -6.40 8.88
C GLU A 74 -12.75 -6.74 9.27
N ALA A 75 -12.32 -7.98 9.11
CA ALA A 75 -10.95 -8.36 9.42
C ALA A 75 -9.97 -7.68 8.46
N ILE A 76 -8.96 -7.01 9.01
CA ILE A 76 -7.79 -6.57 8.25
C ILE A 76 -6.93 -7.81 8.08
N THR A 77 -7.04 -8.47 6.94
CA THR A 77 -5.98 -9.37 6.50
C THR A 77 -4.79 -8.50 6.11
N PRO A 78 -3.61 -8.65 6.73
CA PRO A 78 -2.39 -8.11 6.16
C PRO A 78 -2.34 -8.65 4.73
N ASP A 79 -2.36 -7.76 3.75
CA ASP A 79 -2.32 -8.18 2.37
C ASP A 79 -0.89 -8.62 2.06
N GLU A 80 -0.57 -9.87 2.38
CA GLU A 80 0.76 -10.47 2.15
C GLU A 80 1.15 -10.43 0.65
N SER A 81 0.16 -10.25 -0.24
CA SER A 81 0.40 -10.06 -1.67
C SER A 81 1.01 -8.69 -1.99
N VAL A 82 0.67 -7.64 -1.23
CA VAL A 82 1.22 -6.28 -1.44
C VAL A 82 2.70 -6.23 -1.10
N ASP A 83 3.12 -6.93 -0.04
CA ASP A 83 4.53 -7.04 0.33
C ASP A 83 5.33 -7.90 -0.68
N ALA A 84 4.73 -8.98 -1.20
CA ALA A 84 5.35 -9.81 -2.23
C ALA A 84 5.50 -9.08 -3.57
N ASP A 85 4.46 -8.38 -4.03
CA ASP A 85 4.47 -7.57 -5.25
C ASP A 85 5.46 -6.41 -5.15
N ALA A 86 5.53 -5.75 -3.98
CA ALA A 86 6.51 -4.72 -3.72
C ALA A 86 7.95 -5.27 -3.74
N MET A 87 8.19 -6.44 -3.15
CA MET A 87 9.49 -7.10 -3.17
C MET A 87 9.90 -7.50 -4.59
N GLU A 88 8.95 -8.00 -5.40
CA GLU A 88 9.18 -8.33 -6.80
C GLU A 88 9.52 -7.07 -7.62
N LEU A 89 8.78 -5.98 -7.43
CA LEU A 89 9.06 -4.71 -8.10
C LEU A 89 10.45 -4.16 -7.75
N VAL A 90 10.85 -4.27 -6.48
CA VAL A 90 12.20 -3.89 -6.04
C VAL A 90 13.27 -4.72 -6.74
N ALA A 91 13.09 -6.04 -6.82
CA ALA A 91 14.03 -6.93 -7.52
C ALA A 91 14.13 -6.61 -9.03
N GLN A 92 13.00 -6.31 -9.68
CA GLN A 92 12.97 -5.93 -11.10
C GLN A 92 13.74 -4.60 -11.34
N LEU A 93 13.54 -3.58 -10.49
CA LEU A 93 14.24 -2.30 -10.59
C LEU A 93 15.76 -2.45 -10.38
N GLN A 94 16.16 -3.26 -9.40
CA GLN A 94 17.58 -3.53 -9.15
C GLN A 94 18.24 -4.25 -10.34
N GLY A 95 17.53 -5.20 -10.96
CA GLY A 95 17.98 -5.89 -12.18
C GLY A 95 18.17 -4.93 -13.36
N ALA A 96 17.19 -4.05 -13.61
CA ALA A 96 17.26 -3.06 -14.68
C ALA A 96 18.44 -2.08 -14.49
N LEU A 97 18.63 -1.56 -13.27
CA LEU A 97 19.74 -0.65 -12.95
C LEU A 97 21.11 -1.33 -13.12
N SER A 98 21.22 -2.58 -12.68
CA SER A 98 22.45 -3.36 -12.82
C SER A 98 22.81 -3.60 -14.29
N ALA A 99 21.79 -3.89 -15.12
CA ALA A 99 21.97 -4.04 -16.55
C ALA A 99 22.42 -2.72 -17.22
N CYS A 100 21.83 -1.57 -16.85
CA CYS A 100 22.25 -0.26 -17.34
C CYS A 100 23.69 0.07 -16.93
N SER A 101 24.10 -0.20 -15.69
CA SER A 101 25.47 0.05 -15.21
C SER A 101 26.50 -0.71 -16.04
N ARG A 102 26.25 -1.99 -16.30
CA ARG A 102 27.13 -2.83 -17.14
C ARG A 102 27.23 -2.30 -18.57
N LEU A 103 26.12 -1.88 -19.17
CA LEU A 103 26.11 -1.32 -20.52
C LEU A 103 26.87 0.01 -20.60
N LEU A 104 26.81 0.84 -19.55
CA LEU A 104 27.61 2.07 -19.47
C LEU A 104 29.12 1.78 -19.37
N GLU A 105 29.49 0.72 -18.66
CA GLU A 105 30.88 0.24 -18.62
C GLU A 105 31.34 -0.26 -20.00
N ASP A 106 30.47 -0.98 -20.72
CA ASP A 106 30.74 -1.43 -22.09
C ASP A 106 30.94 -0.24 -23.05
N VAL A 107 30.17 0.84 -22.92
CA VAL A 107 30.34 2.08 -23.70
C VAL A 107 31.66 2.76 -23.36
N LYS A 108 31.96 2.91 -22.06
CA LYS A 108 33.20 3.55 -21.59
C LYS A 108 34.44 2.83 -22.12
N ASP A 109 34.37 1.51 -22.20
CA ASP A 109 35.46 0.66 -22.68
C ASP A 109 35.46 0.51 -24.21
N GLY A 110 34.53 1.17 -24.92
CA GLY A 110 34.42 1.15 -26.37
C GLY A 110 33.98 -0.20 -26.95
N ARG A 111 33.39 -1.08 -26.13
CA ARG A 111 32.91 -2.40 -26.56
C ARG A 111 31.58 -2.31 -27.30
N ILE A 112 30.76 -1.31 -26.96
CA ILE A 112 29.51 -0.99 -27.64
C ILE A 112 29.44 0.52 -27.90
N ASP A 113 28.82 0.91 -29.01
CA ASP A 113 28.54 2.31 -29.30
C ASP A 113 27.28 2.79 -28.56
N ALA A 114 27.05 4.10 -28.62
CA ALA A 114 25.90 4.73 -28.00
C ALA A 114 24.57 4.16 -28.54
N GLU A 115 24.46 3.83 -29.83
CA GLU A 115 23.24 3.27 -30.43
C GLU A 115 22.91 1.88 -29.86
N SER A 116 23.93 1.03 -29.76
CA SER A 116 23.87 -0.30 -29.15
C SER A 116 23.54 -0.24 -27.67
N PHE A 117 24.03 0.78 -26.96
CA PHE A 117 23.64 1.06 -25.58
C PHE A 117 22.15 1.36 -25.46
N HIS A 118 21.61 2.28 -26.26
CA HIS A 118 20.19 2.63 -26.21
C HIS A 118 19.31 1.40 -26.49
N ALA A 119 19.64 0.61 -27.51
CA ALA A 119 18.90 -0.60 -27.86
C ALA A 119 18.93 -1.68 -26.76
N GLN A 120 20.04 -1.78 -26.01
CA GLN A 120 20.20 -2.78 -24.95
C GLN A 120 19.65 -2.31 -23.60
N ALA A 121 19.79 -1.02 -23.29
CA ALA A 121 19.17 -0.40 -22.12
C ALA A 121 17.64 -0.46 -22.22
N PHE A 122 17.10 -0.29 -23.43
CA PHE A 122 15.69 -0.53 -23.72
C PHE A 122 15.21 -1.93 -23.29
N ARG A 123 15.95 -2.96 -23.71
CA ARG A 123 15.61 -4.36 -23.41
C ARG A 123 15.71 -4.72 -21.92
N ALA A 124 16.42 -3.91 -21.13
CA ALA A 124 16.53 -4.08 -19.69
C ALA A 124 15.35 -3.50 -18.89
N GLY A 125 14.30 -3.00 -19.57
CA GLY A 125 13.10 -2.45 -18.91
C GLY A 125 13.06 -0.92 -18.83
N LEU A 126 14.01 -0.22 -19.45
CA LEU A 126 13.81 1.18 -19.84
C LEU A 126 12.91 1.16 -21.09
N VAL A 127 11.87 1.99 -21.27
CA VAL A 127 10.93 1.82 -22.41
C VAL A 127 11.16 2.85 -23.53
N LEU A 128 12.12 2.66 -24.43
CA LEU A 128 12.25 3.35 -25.72
C LEU A 128 11.16 2.94 -26.76
N ARG A 129 10.31 3.86 -27.19
CA ARG A 129 9.35 3.67 -28.30
C ARG A 129 9.57 4.74 -29.37
N ASP A 130 9.63 4.34 -30.64
CA ASP A 130 9.71 5.25 -31.80
C ASP A 130 10.93 6.22 -31.81
N GLY A 131 12.06 5.83 -31.20
CA GLY A 131 13.25 6.68 -31.06
C GLY A 131 13.24 7.57 -29.80
N GLU A 132 12.24 7.39 -28.95
CA GLU A 132 12.00 8.22 -27.77
C GLU A 132 12.02 7.36 -26.49
N ALA A 133 12.70 7.79 -25.42
CA ALA A 133 12.69 7.09 -24.13
C ALA A 133 11.43 7.40 -23.32
N TRP A 134 10.70 6.38 -22.92
CA TRP A 134 9.60 6.48 -21.99
C TRP A 134 10.07 6.02 -20.62
N MET A 135 9.89 6.90 -19.64
CA MET A 135 10.27 6.68 -18.26
C MET A 135 9.02 6.83 -17.41
N TRP A 136 8.75 5.82 -16.59
CA TRP A 136 7.71 5.88 -15.58
C TRP A 136 8.29 6.52 -14.33
N ASP A 137 7.82 7.74 -14.02
CA ASP A 137 8.10 8.39 -12.74
C ASP A 137 6.97 8.02 -11.77
N PHE A 138 7.30 7.29 -10.70
CA PHE A 138 6.32 6.82 -9.73
C PHE A 138 5.62 7.95 -8.93
N ALA A 139 6.17 9.17 -8.91
CA ALA A 139 5.56 10.32 -8.23
C ALA A 139 4.70 11.19 -9.15
N HIS A 140 4.98 11.18 -10.46
CA HIS A 140 4.40 12.14 -11.39
C HIS A 140 3.82 11.51 -12.67
N GLY A 141 3.89 10.19 -12.86
CA GLY A 141 3.29 9.48 -13.99
C GLY A 141 4.20 9.30 -15.21
N TRP A 142 3.60 9.10 -16.38
CA TRP A 142 4.32 8.76 -17.60
C TRP A 142 5.07 9.96 -18.16
N HIS A 143 6.34 9.76 -18.52
CA HIS A 143 7.17 10.75 -19.19
C HIS A 143 7.72 10.20 -20.51
N ARG A 144 7.76 11.07 -21.53
CA ARG A 144 8.25 10.79 -22.87
C ARG A 144 9.48 11.66 -23.17
N TYR A 145 10.53 11.07 -23.70
CA TYR A 145 11.80 11.73 -24.02
C TYR A 145 12.15 11.54 -25.49
N ASP A 146 12.07 12.60 -26.29
CA ASP A 146 12.25 12.54 -27.76
C ASP A 146 13.71 12.66 -28.24
N GLY A 147 14.68 12.52 -27.32
CA GLY A 147 16.10 12.75 -27.59
C GLY A 147 16.57 14.19 -27.34
N VAL A 148 15.66 15.14 -27.11
CA VAL A 148 16.02 16.55 -26.79
C VAL A 148 15.34 17.05 -25.52
N THR A 149 14.06 16.73 -25.29
CA THR A 149 13.31 17.23 -24.11
C THR A 149 12.48 16.14 -23.46
N LEU A 150 12.44 16.13 -22.12
CA LEU A 150 11.55 15.27 -21.33
C LEU A 150 10.19 15.96 -21.14
N ARG A 151 9.09 15.27 -21.45
CA ARG A 151 7.73 15.79 -21.27
C ARG A 151 6.86 14.82 -20.49
N HIS A 152 6.14 15.34 -19.50
CA HIS A 152 5.08 14.61 -18.81
C HIS A 152 3.91 14.38 -19.78
N VAL A 153 3.35 13.16 -19.77
CA VAL A 153 2.26 12.74 -20.65
C VAL A 153 1.11 12.22 -19.80
N THR A 154 -0.03 12.90 -19.87
CA THR A 154 -1.29 12.41 -19.33
C THR A 154 -2.03 11.68 -20.44
N PHE A 155 -2.37 10.41 -20.22
CA PHE A 155 -3.21 9.66 -21.14
C PHE A 155 -4.67 10.02 -20.85
N GLU A 156 -5.27 10.85 -21.70
CA GLU A 156 -6.72 11.01 -21.66
C GLU A 156 -7.37 9.74 -22.21
N GLU A 157 -8.22 9.14 -21.37
CA GLU A 157 -8.97 7.92 -21.65
C GLU A 157 -9.84 8.14 -22.90
N ARG A 158 -9.44 7.52 -24.02
CA ARG A 158 -10.27 7.53 -25.23
C ARG A 158 -11.39 6.51 -25.07
N SER A 159 -12.56 6.99 -24.65
CA SER A 159 -13.86 6.32 -24.79
C SER A 159 -14.22 6.03 -26.25
#